data_AF-A0A0G2JAQ1-F1
#
_entry.id   AF-A0A0G2JAQ1-F1
#
_cell.length_a   1.000
_cell.length_b   1.000
_cell.length_c   1.000
_cell.angle_alpha   90.00
_cell.angle_beta   90.00
_cell.angle_gamma   90.00
#
_symmetry.space_group_name_H-M   'P 1'
#
loop_
_entity.id
_entity.type
_entity.pdbx_description
1 polymer ?
#
loop_
_entity_poly.entity_id
_entity_poly.type
_entity_poly.pdbx_seq_one_letter_code
_entity_poly.pdbx_strand_id
1 'polypeptide(L)'
;MARTPVFGTNTPLKGDDDGSESDDESEYEKFNKKAAEQRGCWSLEQWMNAFYIKPSNLGRLEQLGGLVQTAEFYDTLPIISRFVEASLQNSEDFISPVSRLMSNAVKTLYLALKLKATALFRQSFIHIICLYHQDITDDLTSQDNEDLIPLVNLYYVCLYRDIADVNFFLMKACVNHEYMLH
;
A
#
# COMPACT_ATOMS: atom_id res chain seq x y z
N MET A 1 7.06 -13.99 -91.22
CA MET A 1 6.32 -13.80 -89.94
C MET A 1 6.89 -12.54 -89.29
N ALA A 2 6.34 -11.34 -89.47
CA ALA A 2 5.07 -10.78 -88.98
C ALA A 2 5.09 -10.33 -87.50
N ARG A 3 5.13 -8.99 -87.32
CA ARG A 3 4.46 -8.11 -86.33
C ARG A 3 4.83 -8.13 -84.81
N THR A 4 5.30 -6.98 -84.31
CA THR A 4 5.01 -6.37 -82.98
C THR A 4 3.53 -5.89 -82.91
N PRO A 5 2.83 -5.71 -81.74
CA PRO A 5 3.14 -4.74 -80.64
C PRO A 5 2.71 -5.12 -79.17
N VAL A 6 3.36 -4.61 -78.10
CA VAL A 6 3.07 -3.47 -77.15
C VAL A 6 2.01 -3.71 -76.02
N PHE A 7 2.31 -3.11 -74.85
CA PHE A 7 1.49 -2.72 -73.67
C PHE A 7 1.73 -3.55 -72.39
N GLY A 8 2.13 -3.01 -71.23
CA GLY A 8 2.40 -1.63 -70.81
C GLY A 8 2.84 -1.58 -69.33
N THR A 9 3.49 -0.47 -68.96
CA THR A 9 3.28 0.35 -67.72
C THR A 9 3.29 -0.37 -66.35
N ASN A 10 4.06 -0.02 -65.31
CA ASN A 10 4.75 1.21 -64.90
C ASN A 10 5.76 0.82 -63.81
N THR A 11 6.96 1.39 -63.83
CA THR A 11 7.65 1.76 -62.57
C THR A 11 7.10 3.14 -62.19
N PRO A 12 6.86 3.42 -60.90
CA PRO A 12 7.78 4.35 -60.26
C PRO A 12 8.11 4.07 -58.79
N LEU A 13 9.35 4.45 -58.47
CA LEU A 13 9.79 5.08 -57.22
C LEU A 13 9.93 4.18 -55.98
N LYS A 14 11.20 3.77 -55.82
CA LYS A 14 11.88 3.54 -54.55
C LYS A 14 11.61 4.75 -53.63
N GLY A 15 10.69 4.58 -52.70
CA GLY A 15 10.48 5.51 -51.60
C GLY A 15 11.62 5.33 -50.61
N ASP A 16 12.30 6.42 -50.30
CA ASP A 16 13.19 6.53 -49.17
C ASP A 16 12.38 6.26 -47.90
N ASP A 17 12.80 5.23 -47.18
CA ASP A 17 12.31 4.87 -45.85
C ASP A 17 12.96 5.86 -44.87
N ASP A 18 12.45 7.10 -44.86
CA ASP A 18 12.77 8.08 -43.81
C ASP A 18 12.05 7.62 -42.54
N GLY A 19 12.78 6.83 -41.76
CA GLY A 19 12.53 6.64 -40.35
C GLY A 19 12.44 8.01 -39.68
N SER A 20 11.22 8.37 -39.31
CA SER A 20 10.97 9.33 -38.25
C SER A 20 10.06 8.64 -37.25
N GLU A 21 10.68 7.80 -36.40
CA GLU A 21 10.12 7.52 -35.08
C GLU A 21 10.02 8.86 -34.37
N SER A 22 8.82 9.45 -34.38
CA SER A 22 8.53 10.69 -33.68
C SER A 22 8.66 10.42 -32.18
N ASP A 23 9.84 10.75 -31.67
CA ASP A 23 10.28 10.68 -30.27
C ASP A 23 9.58 11.75 -29.39
N ASP A 24 8.29 11.97 -29.61
CA ASP A 24 7.44 12.84 -28.80
C ASP A 24 6.84 12.01 -27.65
N GLU A 25 7.71 11.46 -26.78
CA GLU A 25 7.31 11.18 -25.39
C GLU A 25 6.75 12.50 -24.84
N SER A 26 5.43 12.56 -24.68
CA SER A 26 4.71 13.77 -24.26
C SER A 26 5.36 14.34 -22.98
N GLU A 27 5.33 15.66 -22.78
CA GLU A 27 5.91 16.27 -21.56
C GLU A 27 5.35 15.65 -20.27
N TYR A 28 4.12 15.13 -20.32
CA TYR A 28 3.49 14.37 -19.25
C TYR A 28 4.18 13.03 -18.96
N GLU A 29 4.59 12.32 -20.02
CA GLU A 29 5.30 11.05 -19.93
C GLU A 29 6.72 11.25 -19.40
N LYS A 30 7.43 12.30 -19.86
CA LYS A 30 8.74 12.71 -19.30
C LYS A 30 8.66 13.11 -17.84
N PHE A 31 7.62 13.84 -17.44
CA PHE A 31 7.38 14.21 -16.04
C PHE A 31 7.14 12.98 -15.16
N ASN A 32 6.28 12.06 -15.61
CA ASN A 32 5.99 10.82 -14.89
C ASN A 32 7.22 9.92 -14.75
N LYS A 33 8.04 9.81 -15.80
CA LYS A 33 9.31 9.07 -15.78
C LYS A 33 10.29 9.63 -14.76
N LYS A 34 10.49 10.95 -14.76
CA LYS A 34 11.35 11.64 -13.79
C LYS A 34 10.83 11.51 -12.35
N ALA A 35 9.52 11.56 -12.14
CA ALA A 35 8.91 11.35 -10.84
C ALA A 35 9.08 9.89 -10.37
N ALA A 36 9.00 8.90 -11.26
CA ALA A 36 9.23 7.50 -10.96
C ALA A 36 10.70 7.24 -10.59
N GLU A 37 11.65 7.82 -11.33
CA GLU A 37 13.08 7.75 -11.03
C GLU A 37 13.41 8.33 -9.65
N GLN A 38 12.82 9.48 -9.30
CA GLN A 38 12.99 10.08 -7.98
C GLN A 38 12.45 9.19 -6.85
N ARG A 39 11.30 8.53 -7.05
CA ARG A 39 10.74 7.58 -6.07
C ARG A 39 11.65 6.37 -5.88
N GLY A 40 12.18 5.81 -6.97
CA GLY A 40 13.11 4.68 -6.93
C GLY A 40 14.44 5.03 -6.27
N CYS A 41 14.96 6.24 -6.54
CA CYS A 41 16.17 6.73 -5.88
C CYS A 41 15.97 6.89 -4.37
N TRP A 42 14.81 7.43 -3.95
CA TRP A 42 14.48 7.56 -2.52
C TRP A 42 14.34 6.21 -1.83
N SER A 43 13.67 5.22 -2.43
CA SER A 43 13.53 3.89 -1.81
C SER A 43 14.87 3.19 -1.67
N LEU A 44 15.76 3.33 -2.65
CA LEU A 44 17.13 2.83 -2.59
C LEU A 44 17.96 3.54 -1.51
N GLU A 45 17.82 4.86 -1.38
CA GLU A 45 18.50 5.62 -0.33
C GLU A 45 18.03 5.17 1.06
N GLN A 46 16.73 4.97 1.26
CA GLN A 46 16.20 4.47 2.53
C GLN A 46 16.62 3.04 2.82
N TRP A 47 16.67 2.21 1.80
CA TRP A 47 17.21 0.87 1.89
C TRP A 47 18.67 0.90 2.35
N MET A 48 19.51 1.75 1.77
CA MET A 48 20.89 1.96 2.22
C MET A 48 20.94 2.49 3.66
N ASN A 49 20.10 3.46 4.02
CA ASN A 49 20.04 3.99 5.39
C ASN A 49 19.69 2.92 6.42
N ALA A 50 18.85 1.94 6.06
CA ALA A 50 18.54 0.81 6.92
C ALA A 50 19.75 -0.08 7.21
N PHE A 51 20.62 -0.30 6.23
CA PHE A 51 21.89 -1.03 6.43
C PHE A 51 22.85 -0.28 7.35
N TYR A 52 22.87 1.04 7.27
CA TYR A 52 23.74 1.89 8.10
C TYR A 52 23.08 2.32 9.42
N ILE A 53 21.87 1.85 9.72
CA ILE A 53 21.10 2.22 10.93
C ILE A 53 21.01 3.75 11.09
N LYS A 54 20.86 4.47 9.98
CA LYS A 54 20.71 5.92 10.01
C LYS A 54 19.26 6.26 10.37
N PRO A 55 19.02 7.24 11.27
CA PRO A 55 17.68 7.68 11.57
C PRO A 55 17.01 8.24 10.31
N SER A 56 15.77 7.82 10.06
CA SER A 56 14.97 8.29 8.94
C SER A 56 13.50 8.36 9.32
N ASN A 57 12.80 9.28 8.66
CA ASN A 57 11.37 9.48 8.85
C ASN A 57 10.60 8.82 7.71
N LEU A 58 9.88 7.75 8.06
CA LEU A 58 8.87 7.13 7.20
C LEU A 58 7.53 7.83 7.45
N GLY A 59 7.17 8.78 6.58
CA GLY A 59 5.99 9.63 6.79
C GLY A 59 4.79 9.30 5.89
N ARG A 60 4.95 8.43 4.88
CA ARG A 60 3.89 8.13 3.90
C ARG A 60 3.79 6.64 3.58
N LEU A 61 2.59 6.20 3.18
CA LEU A 61 2.32 4.81 2.84
C LEU A 61 2.98 4.40 1.51
N GLU A 62 3.02 5.30 0.51
CA GLU A 62 3.66 5.01 -0.78
C GLU A 62 5.16 4.78 -0.62
N GLN A 63 5.77 5.52 0.31
CA GLN A 63 7.17 5.39 0.69
C GLN A 63 7.46 4.03 1.33
N LEU A 64 6.61 3.59 2.27
CA LEU A 64 6.71 2.26 2.85
C LEU A 64 6.58 1.17 1.79
N GLY A 65 5.58 1.27 0.91
CA GLY A 65 5.36 0.31 -0.18
C GLY A 65 6.58 0.18 -1.12
N GLY A 66 7.15 1.31 -1.56
CA GLY A 66 8.34 1.31 -2.40
C GLY A 66 9.58 0.73 -1.71
N LEU A 67 9.72 0.99 -0.40
CA LEU A 67 10.80 0.41 0.40
C LEU A 67 10.64 -1.11 0.54
N VAL A 68 9.42 -1.62 0.79
CA VAL A 68 9.15 -3.08 0.86
C VAL A 68 9.45 -3.76 -0.48
N GLN A 69 9.04 -3.17 -1.60
CA GLN A 69 9.34 -3.72 -2.93
C GLN A 69 10.85 -3.76 -3.20
N THR A 70 11.56 -2.70 -2.85
CA THR A 70 13.02 -2.65 -2.99
C THR A 70 13.69 -3.70 -2.10
N ALA A 71 13.22 -3.85 -0.86
CA ALA A 71 13.73 -4.83 0.09
C ALA A 71 13.52 -6.27 -0.38
N GLU A 72 12.37 -6.56 -0.97
CA GLU A 72 12.03 -7.86 -1.54
C GLU A 72 12.91 -8.18 -2.75
N PHE A 73 13.13 -7.20 -3.64
CA PHE A 73 14.01 -7.37 -4.79
C PHE A 73 15.45 -7.74 -4.39
N TYR A 74 15.95 -7.15 -3.31
CA TYR A 74 17.31 -7.42 -2.80
C TYR A 74 17.38 -8.52 -1.72
N ASP A 75 16.27 -9.19 -1.39
CA ASP A 75 16.17 -10.21 -0.33
C ASP A 75 16.64 -9.72 1.05
N THR A 76 16.16 -8.56 1.46
CA THR A 76 16.60 -7.82 2.67
C THR A 76 15.44 -7.39 3.56
N LEU A 77 14.27 -8.01 3.39
CA LEU A 77 13.09 -7.78 4.22
C LEU A 77 13.37 -7.82 5.73
N PRO A 78 14.21 -8.72 6.30
CA PRO A 78 14.48 -8.73 7.74
C PRO A 78 15.18 -7.46 8.25
N ILE A 79 16.06 -6.88 7.45
CA ILE A 79 16.80 -5.65 7.80
C ILE A 79 15.84 -4.47 7.78
N ILE A 80 15.02 -4.39 6.73
CA ILE A 80 14.01 -3.34 6.60
C ILE A 80 12.94 -3.45 7.67
N SER A 81 12.53 -4.67 8.04
CA SER A 81 11.59 -4.90 9.14
C SER A 81 12.04 -4.22 10.44
N ARG A 82 13.29 -4.47 10.85
CA ARG A 82 13.89 -3.85 12.04
C ARG A 82 14.00 -2.33 11.91
N PHE A 83 14.41 -1.85 10.74
CA PHE A 83 14.51 -0.43 10.47
C PHE A 83 13.16 0.27 10.56
N VAL A 84 12.12 -0.34 9.99
CA VAL A 84 10.73 0.16 10.06
C VAL A 84 10.27 0.15 11.52
N GLU A 85 10.45 -0.94 12.27
CA GLU A 85 10.09 -0.97 13.70
C GLU A 85 10.80 0.10 14.53
N ALA A 86 12.09 0.34 14.28
CA ALA A 86 12.84 1.41 14.94
C ALA A 86 12.36 2.81 14.52
N SER A 87 12.02 3.00 13.25
CA SER A 87 11.51 4.27 12.72
C SER A 87 10.11 4.57 13.26
N LEU A 88 9.29 3.53 13.46
CA LEU A 88 7.95 3.62 14.03
C LEU A 88 7.94 4.12 15.47
N GLN A 89 8.88 3.66 16.28
CA GLN A 89 9.00 4.11 17.68
C GLN A 89 9.36 5.59 17.80
N ASN A 90 10.02 6.15 16.79
CA ASN A 90 10.51 7.53 16.77
C ASN A 90 9.58 8.51 16.05
N SER A 91 8.54 8.03 15.38
CA SER A 91 7.65 8.85 14.56
C SER A 91 6.32 9.11 15.25
N GLU A 92 6.08 10.36 15.66
CA GLU A 92 4.82 10.81 16.27
C GLU A 92 3.60 10.58 15.36
N ASP A 93 3.83 10.53 14.05
CA ASP A 93 2.79 10.29 13.04
C ASP A 93 2.12 8.91 13.18
N PHE A 94 2.71 7.94 13.88
CA PHE A 94 2.14 6.60 14.07
C PHE A 94 1.30 6.44 15.34
N ILE A 95 1.49 7.32 16.32
CA ILE A 95 0.76 7.28 17.60
C ILE A 95 -0.59 7.98 17.45
N SER A 96 -0.72 8.89 16.48
CA SER A 96 -1.96 9.60 16.23
C SER A 96 -3.03 8.68 15.64
N PRO A 97 -4.25 8.64 16.21
CA PRO A 97 -5.39 7.96 15.59
C PRO A 97 -5.80 8.58 14.25
N VAL A 98 -5.23 9.73 13.87
CA VAL A 98 -5.37 10.38 12.55
C VAL A 98 -4.04 10.30 11.80
N SER A 99 -3.33 9.17 11.91
CA SER A 99 -2.09 8.95 11.19
C SER A 99 -2.36 8.96 9.68
N ARG A 100 -1.60 9.76 8.93
CA ARG A 100 -1.64 9.75 7.46
C ARG A 100 -1.29 8.39 6.86
N LEU A 101 -0.52 7.56 7.57
CA LEU A 101 -0.24 6.19 7.15
C LEU A 101 -1.45 5.28 7.26
N MET A 102 -2.34 5.55 8.21
CA MET A 102 -3.57 4.78 8.42
C MET A 102 -4.72 5.23 7.50
N SER A 103 -4.48 6.20 6.60
CA SER A 103 -5.42 6.59 5.54
C SER A 103 -5.82 5.40 4.64
N ASN A 104 -4.96 4.39 4.52
CA ASN A 104 -5.29 3.08 3.98
C ASN A 104 -4.73 2.00 4.92
N ALA A 105 -5.48 1.76 6.01
CA ALA A 105 -5.07 0.86 7.07
C ALA A 105 -4.92 -0.59 6.59
N VAL A 106 -5.75 -1.04 5.64
CA VAL A 106 -5.70 -2.40 5.06
C VAL A 106 -4.38 -2.63 4.33
N LYS A 107 -3.99 -1.72 3.43
CA LYS A 107 -2.70 -1.80 2.73
C LYS A 107 -1.53 -1.72 3.69
N THR A 108 -1.64 -0.93 4.76
CA THR A 108 -0.62 -0.86 5.81
C THR A 108 -0.50 -2.18 6.56
N LEU A 109 -1.63 -2.82 6.89
CA LEU A 109 -1.67 -4.13 7.54
C LEU A 109 -1.02 -5.21 6.66
N TYR A 110 -1.30 -5.22 5.36
CA TYR A 110 -0.68 -6.13 4.40
C TYR A 110 0.85 -5.93 4.33
N LEU A 111 1.32 -4.69 4.20
CA LEU A 111 2.76 -4.38 4.18
C LEU A 111 3.44 -4.76 5.49
N ALA A 112 2.77 -4.57 6.63
CA ALA A 112 3.26 -4.97 7.94
C ALA A 112 3.40 -6.49 8.06
N LEU A 113 2.40 -7.24 7.56
CA LEU A 113 2.44 -8.71 7.51
C LEU A 113 3.63 -9.19 6.66
N LYS A 114 3.81 -8.60 5.47
CA LYS A 114 4.90 -8.94 4.56
C LYS A 114 6.28 -8.67 5.16
N LEU A 115 6.43 -7.54 5.85
CA LEU A 115 7.66 -7.21 6.59
C LEU A 115 7.86 -8.01 7.87
N LYS A 116 6.83 -8.73 8.36
CA LYS A 116 6.79 -9.30 9.72
C LYS A 116 7.06 -8.22 10.79
N ALA A 117 6.61 -6.99 10.54
CA ALA A 117 6.75 -5.86 11.46
C ALA A 117 5.62 -5.88 12.49
N THR A 118 5.84 -6.57 13.60
CA THR A 118 4.86 -6.85 14.65
C THR A 118 4.19 -5.61 15.21
N ALA A 119 4.98 -4.57 15.49
CA ALA A 119 4.45 -3.33 16.06
C ALA A 119 3.52 -2.59 15.08
N LEU A 120 3.91 -2.53 13.80
CA LEU A 120 3.12 -1.93 12.75
C LEU A 120 1.82 -2.72 12.52
N PHE A 121 1.96 -4.04 12.44
CA PHE A 121 0.85 -4.95 12.23
C PHE A 121 -0.21 -4.75 13.31
N ARG A 122 0.21 -4.76 14.58
CA ARG A 122 -0.71 -4.56 15.70
C ARG A 122 -1.44 -3.23 15.63
N GLN A 123 -0.74 -2.13 15.32
CA GLN A 123 -1.36 -0.81 15.23
C GLN A 123 -2.37 -0.72 14.08
N SER A 124 -1.99 -1.16 12.88
CA SER A 124 -2.89 -1.19 11.72
C SER A 124 -4.09 -2.10 11.96
N PHE A 125 -3.88 -3.23 12.64
CA PHE A 125 -4.94 -4.20 12.96
C PHE A 125 -5.96 -3.60 13.94
N ILE A 126 -5.50 -2.95 15.01
CA ILE A 126 -6.38 -2.24 15.94
C ILE A 126 -7.18 -1.17 15.20
N HIS A 127 -6.52 -0.41 14.32
CA HIS A 127 -7.18 0.64 13.56
C HIS A 127 -8.31 0.11 12.65
N ILE A 128 -8.05 -1.00 11.94
CA ILE A 128 -9.07 -1.68 11.11
C ILE A 128 -10.24 -2.17 11.95
N ILE A 129 -9.99 -2.80 13.11
CA ILE A 129 -11.07 -3.29 13.97
C ILE A 129 -11.92 -2.12 14.51
N CYS A 130 -11.29 -1.02 14.93
CA CYS A 130 -12.00 0.15 15.43
C CYS A 130 -12.84 0.85 14.36
N LEU A 131 -12.42 0.82 13.10
CA LEU A 131 -13.09 1.48 11.98
C LEU A 131 -13.87 0.51 11.08
N TYR A 132 -14.05 -0.74 11.50
CA TYR A 132 -14.69 -1.80 10.70
C TYR A 132 -16.09 -1.43 10.20
N HIS A 133 -16.79 -0.52 10.88
CA HIS A 133 -18.13 -0.03 10.51
C HIS A 133 -18.14 1.17 9.55
N GLN A 134 -17.00 1.74 9.20
CA GLN A 134 -16.88 2.98 8.41
C GLN A 134 -16.30 2.69 7.01
N ASP A 135 -16.94 1.79 6.26
CA ASP A 135 -16.64 1.52 4.84
C ASP A 135 -15.25 0.89 4.52
N ILE A 136 -14.54 0.33 5.51
CA ILE A 136 -13.27 -0.39 5.27
C ILE A 136 -13.48 -1.79 4.68
N THR A 137 -14.71 -2.31 4.73
CA THR A 137 -15.07 -3.64 4.22
C THR A 137 -14.76 -3.82 2.74
N ASP A 138 -14.91 -2.78 1.92
CA ASP A 138 -14.65 -2.86 0.47
C ASP A 138 -13.14 -2.99 0.19
N ASP A 139 -12.30 -2.23 0.90
CA ASP A 139 -10.84 -2.32 0.81
C ASP A 139 -10.33 -3.68 1.35
N LEU A 140 -10.92 -4.17 2.44
CA LEU A 140 -10.56 -5.43 3.08
C LEU A 140 -10.95 -6.66 2.23
N THR A 141 -12.03 -6.58 1.46
CA THR A 141 -12.51 -7.66 0.59
C THR A 141 -11.85 -7.68 -0.80
N SER A 142 -10.91 -6.78 -1.07
CA SER A 142 -10.12 -6.82 -2.30
C SER A 142 -9.26 -8.09 -2.37
N GLN A 143 -9.05 -8.61 -3.60
CA GLN A 143 -8.39 -9.91 -3.85
C GLN A 143 -7.01 -10.06 -3.20
N ASP A 144 -6.30 -8.96 -2.98
CA ASP A 144 -4.95 -8.97 -2.39
C ASP A 144 -4.95 -9.31 -0.88
N ASN A 145 -6.12 -9.36 -0.24
CA ASN A 145 -6.27 -9.47 1.22
C ASN A 145 -7.06 -10.70 1.70
N GLU A 146 -7.29 -11.71 0.84
CA GLU A 146 -8.12 -12.88 1.18
C GLU A 146 -7.69 -13.58 2.48
N ASP A 147 -6.39 -13.63 2.78
CA ASP A 147 -5.85 -14.23 4.01
C ASP A 147 -6.09 -13.38 5.27
N LEU A 148 -6.30 -12.07 5.11
CA LEU A 148 -6.49 -11.12 6.21
C LEU A 148 -7.96 -11.06 6.66
N ILE A 149 -8.90 -11.35 5.77
CA ILE A 149 -10.35 -11.28 6.04
C ILE A 149 -10.78 -12.19 7.21
N PRO A 150 -10.41 -13.48 7.26
CA PRO A 150 -10.84 -14.37 8.35
C PRO A 150 -10.28 -13.90 9.70
N LEU A 151 -9.05 -13.38 9.70
CA LEU A 151 -8.38 -12.90 10.90
C LEU A 151 -9.07 -11.66 11.45
N VAL A 152 -9.31 -10.64 10.61
CA VAL A 152 -10.00 -9.42 11.02
C VAL A 152 -11.41 -9.74 11.52
N ASN A 153 -12.16 -10.57 10.80
CA ASN A 153 -13.52 -10.97 11.17
C ASN A 153 -13.57 -11.68 12.53
N LEU A 154 -12.66 -12.61 12.77
CA LEU A 154 -12.61 -13.35 14.04
C LEU A 154 -12.43 -12.41 15.23
N TYR A 155 -11.42 -11.53 15.17
CA TYR A 155 -11.12 -10.63 16.27
C TYR A 155 -12.17 -9.54 16.44
N TYR A 156 -12.75 -9.07 15.33
CA TYR A 156 -13.85 -8.12 15.37
C TYR A 156 -15.09 -8.73 16.08
N VAL A 157 -15.46 -9.97 15.74
CA VAL A 157 -16.58 -10.68 16.40
C VAL A 157 -16.29 -10.90 17.89
N CYS A 158 -15.06 -11.31 18.26
CA CYS A 158 -14.66 -11.45 19.66
C CYS A 158 -14.78 -10.12 20.42
N LEU A 159 -14.25 -9.03 19.86
CA LEU A 159 -14.32 -7.71 20.48
C LEU A 159 -15.77 -7.24 20.63
N TYR A 160 -16.59 -7.43 19.60
CA TYR A 160 -18.00 -7.04 19.64
C TYR A 160 -18.77 -7.80 20.72
N ARG A 161 -18.47 -9.10 20.88
CA ARG A 161 -19.05 -9.92 21.95
C ARG A 161 -18.65 -9.40 23.33
N ASP A 162 -17.38 -9.09 23.55
CA ASP A 162 -16.92 -8.55 24.83
C ASP A 162 -17.56 -7.19 25.14
N ILE A 163 -17.71 -6.33 24.12
CA ILE A 163 -18.44 -5.06 24.23
C ILE A 163 -19.91 -5.31 24.59
N ALA A 164 -20.56 -6.27 23.94
CA ALA A 164 -21.95 -6.63 24.23
C ALA A 164 -22.13 -7.16 25.66
N ASP A 165 -21.21 -7.99 26.14
CA ASP A 165 -21.22 -8.55 27.50
C ASP A 165 -21.07 -7.42 28.55
N VAL A 166 -20.15 -6.48 28.32
CA VAL A 166 -19.96 -5.30 29.18
C VAL A 166 -21.20 -4.40 29.16
N ASN A 167 -21.75 -4.13 27.98
CA ASN A 167 -22.97 -3.31 27.84
C ASN A 167 -24.17 -3.97 28.53
N PHE A 168 -24.33 -5.28 28.41
CA PHE A 168 -25.37 -6.03 29.10
C PHE A 168 -25.20 -5.92 30.62
N PHE A 169 -23.98 -6.08 31.13
CA PHE A 169 -23.69 -5.91 32.55
C PHE A 169 -24.02 -4.50 33.03
N LEU A 170 -23.63 -3.47 32.27
CA LEU A 170 -23.91 -2.06 32.57
C LEU A 170 -25.42 -1.79 32.62
N MET A 171 -26.17 -2.23 31.59
CA MET A 171 -27.63 -2.09 31.54
C MET A 171 -28.29 -2.80 32.72
N LYS A 172 -27.85 -4.02 33.05
CA LYS A 172 -28.36 -4.76 34.21
C LYS A 172 -28.10 -4.03 35.52
N ALA A 173 -26.92 -3.42 35.68
CA ALA A 173 -26.59 -2.62 36.86
C ALA A 173 -27.44 -1.34 36.96
N CYS A 174 -27.76 -0.70 35.82
CA CYS A 174 -28.64 0.47 35.75
C CYS A 174 -30.12 0.11 36.03
N VAL A 175 -30.60 -1.04 35.53
CA VAL A 175 -31.98 -1.49 35.78
C VAL A 175 -32.15 -1.98 37.23
N ASN A 176 -31.12 -2.63 37.78
CA ASN A 176 -31.13 -3.05 39.19
C ASN A 176 -30.92 -1.89 40.19
N HIS A 177 -30.75 -0.64 39.73
CA HIS A 177 -30.69 0.55 40.60
C HIS A 177 -32.05 0.96 41.19
N GLU A 178 -33.13 0.22 40.93
CA GLU A 178 -34.39 0.33 41.70
C GLU A 178 -34.21 0.05 43.21
N TYR A 179 -33.06 -0.48 43.65
CA TYR A 179 -32.75 -0.74 45.07
C TYR A 179 -31.87 0.31 45.76
N MET A 180 -31.50 1.42 45.09
CA MET A 180 -30.63 2.47 45.67
C MET A 180 -31.36 3.78 46.04
N LEU A 181 -32.68 3.86 45.82
CA LEU A 181 -33.52 4.95 46.33
C LEU A 181 -34.37 4.43 47.49
N HIS A 182 -33.73 4.34 48.66
CA HIS A 182 -34.42 4.27 49.95
C HIS A 182 -34.91 5.65 50.36
#